data_AF-A0A7C0VBX9-F1
#
_entry.id   AF-A0A7C0VBX9-F1
#
_cell.length_a   1.000
_cell.length_b   1.000
_cell.length_c   1.000
_cell.angle_alpha   90.00
_cell.angle_beta   90.00
_cell.angle_gamma   90.00
#
_symmetry.space_group_name_H-M   'P 1'
#
loop_
_entity.id
_entity.type
_entity.pdbx_description
1 polymer ?
#
loop_
_entity_poly.entity_id
_entity_poly.type
_entity_poly.pdbx_seq_one_letter_code
_entity_poly.pdbx_strand_id
1 'polypeptide(L)'
;MIPTHKDCINFKDGVCTLLGVPVNPNGPACPRFTAKTPTQPTTTTAGMIHPPLHLQRPRSRNREVDLNELKRRLDKMEDTLREIKAMLKSVQSSS
;
A
#
# COMPACT_ATOMS: atom_id res chain seq x y z
N MET A 1 -25.00 -15.58 4.07
CA MET A 1 -23.82 -15.44 4.93
C MET A 1 -23.16 -14.11 4.57
N ILE A 2 -22.88 -13.23 5.53
CA ILE A 2 -22.21 -11.94 5.26
C ILE A 2 -20.70 -12.22 5.16
N PRO A 3 -20.02 -11.86 4.06
CA PRO A 3 -18.59 -12.07 3.93
C PRO A 3 -17.85 -11.25 4.97
N THR A 4 -16.75 -11.78 5.50
CA THR A 4 -15.92 -11.08 6.51
C THR A 4 -14.55 -10.72 5.95
N HIS A 5 -13.87 -9.76 6.58
CA HIS A 5 -12.56 -9.32 6.09
C HIS A 5 -11.53 -10.46 6.07
N LYS A 6 -11.57 -11.43 6.99
CA LYS A 6 -10.64 -12.59 6.97
C LYS A 6 -10.73 -13.42 5.69
N ASP A 7 -11.90 -13.44 5.05
CA ASP A 7 -12.18 -14.19 3.83
C ASP A 7 -11.73 -13.45 2.56
N CYS A 8 -11.29 -12.19 2.70
CA CYS A 8 -10.89 -11.33 1.59
C CYS A 8 -9.45 -11.60 1.15
N ILE A 9 -9.20 -11.68 -0.16
CA ILE A 9 -7.86 -11.86 -0.75
C ILE A 9 -6.86 -10.79 -0.31
N ASN A 10 -7.35 -9.59 0.01
CA ASN A 10 -6.55 -8.45 0.47
C ASN A 10 -6.34 -8.42 1.99
N PHE A 11 -6.82 -9.42 2.74
CA PHE A 11 -6.62 -9.47 4.19
C PHE A 11 -5.36 -10.26 4.54
N LYS A 12 -4.48 -9.59 5.31
CA LYS A 12 -3.26 -10.17 5.86
C LYS A 12 -3.01 -9.61 7.26
N ASP A 13 -2.95 -10.49 8.26
CA ASP A 13 -2.53 -10.19 9.64
C ASP A 13 -3.25 -8.98 10.28
N GLY A 14 -4.57 -8.87 10.08
CA GLY A 14 -5.37 -7.76 10.64
C GLY A 14 -5.38 -6.49 9.79
N VAL A 15 -4.70 -6.47 8.65
CA VAL A 15 -4.59 -5.32 7.75
C VAL A 15 -5.22 -5.62 6.39
N CYS A 16 -5.92 -4.64 5.82
CA CYS A 16 -6.33 -4.65 4.43
C CYS A 16 -5.17 -4.14 3.57
N THR A 17 -4.48 -5.02 2.85
CA THR A 17 -3.30 -4.69 2.03
C THR A 17 -3.64 -3.77 0.85
N LEU A 18 -4.91 -3.69 0.46
CA LEU A 18 -5.39 -2.82 -0.61
C LEU A 18 -5.47 -1.34 -0.18
N LEU A 19 -5.77 -1.07 1.10
CA LEU A 19 -5.92 0.28 1.65
C LEU A 19 -4.83 0.63 2.68
N GLY A 20 -4.08 -0.35 3.17
CA GLY A 20 -3.05 -0.18 4.21
C GLY A 20 -3.61 0.11 5.60
N VAL A 21 -4.89 -0.21 5.86
CA VAL A 21 -5.57 0.11 7.12
C VAL A 21 -5.85 -1.14 7.96
N PRO A 22 -5.81 -1.06 9.31
CA PRO A 22 -6.24 -2.14 10.17
C PRO A 22 -7.75 -2.39 9.99
N VAL A 23 -8.15 -3.66 9.93
CA VAL A 23 -9.54 -4.09 9.75
C VAL A 23 -9.89 -5.22 10.72
N ASN A 24 -11.14 -5.23 11.20
CA ASN A 24 -11.63 -6.33 12.04
C ASN A 24 -11.80 -7.61 11.19
N PRO A 25 -11.07 -8.72 11.47
CA PRO A 25 -11.14 -9.94 10.69
C PRO A 25 -12.54 -10.58 10.66
N ASN A 26 -13.30 -10.45 11.75
CA ASN A 26 -14.64 -11.02 11.88
C ASN A 26 -15.75 -10.01 11.52
N GLY A 27 -15.39 -8.76 11.20
CA GLY A 27 -16.33 -7.74 10.78
C GLY A 27 -16.79 -7.92 9.33
N PRO A 28 -17.92 -7.31 8.94
CA PRO A 28 -18.44 -7.37 7.58
C PRO A 28 -17.41 -6.83 6.58
N ALA A 29 -17.29 -7.48 5.43
CA ALA A 29 -16.39 -7.06 4.38
C ALA A 29 -16.85 -5.75 3.71
N CYS A 30 -15.89 -4.98 3.21
CA CYS A 30 -16.18 -3.74 2.49
C CYS A 30 -16.71 -4.00 1.06
N PRO A 31 -17.25 -2.98 0.36
CA PRO A 31 -17.75 -3.11 -1.01
C PRO A 31 -16.70 -3.57 -2.04
N ARG A 32 -15.40 -3.47 -1.73
CA ARG A 32 -14.26 -3.95 -2.54
C ARG A 32 -13.83 -5.38 -2.18
N PHE A 33 -14.71 -6.16 -1.54
CA PHE A 33 -14.44 -7.53 -1.16
C PHE A 33 -14.14 -8.40 -2.40
N THR A 34 -13.13 -9.24 -2.27
CA THR A 34 -12.83 -10.30 -3.24
C THR A 34 -12.44 -11.53 -2.45
N ALA A 35 -13.15 -12.64 -2.64
CA ALA A 35 -12.92 -13.84 -1.85
C ALA A 35 -11.52 -14.44 -2.10
N LYS A 36 -10.91 -15.00 -1.06
CA LYS A 36 -9.77 -15.90 -1.21
C LYS A 36 -10.25 -17.14 -1.96
N THR A 37 -9.61 -17.48 -3.08
CA THR A 37 -9.82 -18.80 -3.66
C THR A 37 -9.19 -19.81 -2.71
N PRO A 38 -9.94 -20.78 -2.16
CA PRO A 38 -9.32 -21.87 -1.43
C PRO A 38 -8.35 -22.55 -2.38
N THR A 39 -7.06 -22.50 -2.07
CA THR A 39 -6.05 -23.28 -2.77
C THR A 39 -6.44 -24.74 -2.57
N GLN A 40 -7.03 -25.32 -3.61
CA GLN A 40 -7.33 -26.75 -3.65
C GLN A 40 -6.01 -27.49 -3.37
N PRO A 41 -5.97 -28.46 -2.42
CA PRO A 41 -4.80 -29.30 -2.29
C PRO A 41 -4.58 -29.99 -3.63
N THR A 42 -3.41 -29.78 -4.21
CA THR A 42 -2.98 -30.35 -5.49
C THR A 42 -3.02 -31.88 -5.45
N THR A 43 -4.11 -32.47 -5.94
CA THR A 43 -4.10 -33.84 -6.46
C THR A 43 -3.67 -33.79 -7.93
N THR A 44 -2.48 -34.33 -8.18
CA THR A 44 -1.92 -34.64 -9.49
C THR A 44 -2.91 -35.44 -10.34
N THR A 45 -3.44 -34.83 -11.40
CA THR A 45 -3.94 -35.54 -12.58
C THR A 45 -3.49 -34.78 -13.81
N ALA A 46 -2.68 -35.46 -14.63
CA ALA A 46 -2.13 -34.98 -15.87
C ALA A 46 -3.23 -34.69 -16.91
N GLY A 47 -3.10 -33.58 -17.63
CA GLY A 47 -3.87 -33.30 -18.85
C GLY A 47 -4.46 -31.89 -18.88
N MET A 48 -4.26 -31.20 -20.01
CA MET A 48 -4.71 -29.83 -20.34
C MET A 48 -3.72 -28.73 -19.95
N ILE A 49 -2.72 -28.59 -20.82
CA ILE A 49 -1.80 -27.46 -20.90
C ILE A 49 -2.59 -26.24 -21.38
N HIS A 50 -3.17 -25.46 -20.48
CA HIS A 50 -3.37 -24.03 -20.72
C HIS A 50 -2.42 -23.30 -19.78
N PRO A 51 -1.42 -22.54 -20.29
CA PRO A 51 -0.68 -21.63 -19.45
C PRO A 51 -1.70 -20.69 -18.81
N PRO A 52 -1.84 -20.67 -17.47
CA PRO A 52 -2.63 -19.64 -16.84
C PRO A 52 -1.97 -18.31 -17.21
N LEU A 53 -2.70 -17.40 -17.89
CA LEU A 53 -2.28 -16.01 -18.15
C LEU A 53 -2.14 -15.18 -16.86
N HIS A 54 -1.50 -15.71 -15.83
CA HIS A 54 -1.49 -15.19 -14.46
C HIS A 54 -0.11 -14.64 -14.10
N LEU A 55 0.82 -14.64 -15.05
CA LEU A 55 2.13 -13.98 -14.95
C LEU A 55 2.29 -12.89 -16.01
N GLN A 56 1.24 -12.12 -16.25
CA GLN A 56 1.42 -10.69 -16.44
C GLN A 56 0.91 -9.99 -15.19
N ARG A 57 1.56 -10.27 -14.06
CA ARG A 57 1.73 -9.23 -13.05
C ARG A 57 2.30 -8.05 -13.86
N PRO A 58 1.63 -6.89 -14.02
CA PRO A 58 2.40 -5.70 -14.31
C PRO A 58 3.36 -5.68 -13.13
N ARG A 59 4.64 -6.00 -13.38
CA ARG A 59 5.70 -5.93 -12.37
C ARG A 59 5.39 -4.67 -11.63
N SER A 60 4.93 -4.82 -10.38
CA SER A 60 4.57 -3.71 -9.51
C SER A 60 5.67 -2.72 -9.75
N ARG A 61 5.35 -1.63 -10.47
CA ARG A 61 6.35 -0.74 -11.05
C ARG A 61 7.29 -0.48 -9.91
N ASN A 62 8.49 -1.06 -9.97
CA ASN A 62 9.54 -0.79 -9.01
C ASN A 62 9.81 0.68 -9.31
N ARG A 63 9.02 1.59 -8.71
CA ARG A 63 9.38 2.98 -8.56
C ARG A 63 10.49 2.88 -7.53
N GLU A 64 11.66 2.53 -8.03
CA GLU A 64 12.89 2.67 -7.31
C GLU A 64 12.86 4.10 -6.77
N VAL A 65 12.85 4.20 -5.45
CA VAL A 65 12.82 5.49 -4.78
C VAL A 65 14.19 6.11 -5.05
N ASP A 66 14.23 7.13 -5.91
CA ASP A 66 15.47 7.86 -6.16
C ASP A 66 15.84 8.64 -4.89
N LEU A 67 16.86 8.17 -4.17
CA LEU A 67 17.36 8.77 -2.95
C LEU A 67 17.87 10.19 -3.19
N ASN A 68 18.36 10.51 -4.39
CA ASN A 68 18.81 11.86 -4.72
C ASN A 68 17.62 12.82 -4.81
N GLU A 69 16.50 12.36 -5.35
CA GLU A 69 15.27 13.16 -5.41
C GLU A 69 14.71 13.40 -4.01
N LEU A 70 14.71 12.36 -3.16
CA LEU A 70 14.26 12.52 -1.78
C LEU A 70 15.16 13.49 -1.01
N LYS A 71 16.49 13.41 -1.20
CA LYS A 71 17.44 14.35 -0.61
C LYS A 71 17.19 15.78 -1.08
N ARG A 72 17.04 16.02 -2.38
CA ARG A 72 16.72 17.36 -2.92
C ARG A 72 15.46 17.95 -2.30
N ARG A 73 14.44 17.12 -2.09
CA ARG A 73 13.18 17.55 -1.45
C ARG A 73 13.38 17.91 0.02
N LEU A 74 14.19 17.15 0.76
CA LEU A 74 14.54 17.47 2.14
C LEU A 74 15.34 18.77 2.23
N ASP A 75 16.37 18.94 1.40
CA ASP A 75 17.19 20.16 1.37
C ASP A 75 16.30 21.40 1.12
N LYS A 76 15.36 21.32 0.16
CA LYS A 76 14.41 22.41 -0.13
C LYS A 76 13.48 22.72 1.05
N MET A 77 13.02 21.70 1.77
CA MET A 77 12.18 21.89 2.96
C MET A 77 12.96 22.57 4.07
N GLU A 78 14.22 22.19 4.29
CA GLU A 78 15.09 22.82 5.28
C GLU A 78 15.35 24.30 4.98
N ASP A 79 15.59 24.65 3.72
CA ASP A 79 15.76 26.05 3.29
C ASP A 79 14.49 26.87 3.51
N THR A 80 13.33 26.30 3.19
CA THR A 80 12.02 26.96 3.42
C THR A 80 11.81 27.22 4.91
N LEU A 81 12.13 26.25 5.76
CA LEU A 81 12.02 26.42 7.22
C LEU A 81 12.97 27.50 7.74
N ARG A 82 14.17 27.63 7.15
CA ARG A 82 15.13 28.67 7.51
C ARG A 82 14.61 30.07 7.17
N GLU A 83 14.00 30.23 6.01
CA GLU A 83 13.38 31.48 5.57
C GLU A 83 12.22 31.88 6.49
N ILE A 84 11.28 30.96 6.75
CA ILE A 84 10.15 31.20 7.66
C ILE A 84 10.67 31.60 9.05
N LYS A 85 11.70 30.91 9.56
CA LYS A 85 12.30 31.24 10.86
C LYS A 85 12.95 32.64 10.87
N ALA A 86 13.55 33.07 9.77
CA ALA A 86 14.12 34.42 9.65
C ALA A 86 13.00 35.48 9.65
N MET A 87 11.92 35.26 8.91
CA MET A 87 10.76 36.15 8.89
C MET A 87 10.12 36.29 10.29
N LEU A 88 9.96 35.18 11.01
CA LEU A 88 9.43 35.21 12.37
C LEU A 88 10.34 35.98 13.33
N LYS A 89 11.66 35.83 13.20
CA LYS A 89 12.62 36.62 13.99
C LYS A 89 12.50 38.11 13.71
N SER A 90 12.35 38.53 12.45
CA SER A 90 12.18 39.95 12.13
C SER A 90 10.91 40.53 12.74
N VAL A 91 9.81 39.78 12.76
CA VAL A 91 8.55 40.22 13.38
C VAL A 91 8.69 40.33 14.91
N GLN A 92 9.36 39.36 15.54
CA GLN A 92 9.61 39.37 16.99
C GLN A 92 10.56 40.48 17.43
N SER A 93 11.50 40.90 16.59
CA SER A 93 12.42 42.01 16.90
C SER A 93 11.83 43.41 16.68
N SER A 94 10.62 43.51 16.13
CA SER A 94 9.91 44.77 15.86
C SER A 94 8.73 45.02 16.80
N SER A 95 8.55 44.18 17.83
CA SER A 95 7.63 44.38 18.97
C SER A 95 8.44 44.61 20.25
#